data_AF-A0A2T5LTI8-F1
#
_entry.id   AF-A0A2T5LTI8-F1
#
_cell.length_a   1.000
_cell.length_b   1.000
_cell.length_c   1.000
_cell.angle_alpha   90.00
_cell.angle_beta   90.00
_cell.angle_gamma   90.00
#
_symmetry.space_group_name_H-M   'P 1'
#
loop_
_entity.id
_entity.type
_entity.pdbx_description
1 polymer ?
#
loop_
_entity_poly.entity_id
_entity_poly.type
_entity_poly.pdbx_seq_one_letter_code
_entity_poly.pdbx_strand_id
1 'polypeptide(L)'
;FTRRLFLLPPPPNSPSASHSDLQSFLQYATRTNLPTASTLYQGTHYEYTVQKHLRRAGFNLYRIGGRDDAGIDLTGTWHAAGPVTSPAVRAVVQCKALKTKIGPSVVREVEGVAAAAAAAAAAQGRVVGVVVSPREATKGVRGALGRSTVPLVWMMMERDGRLRQVLWNARVQEELGMAGLGVEVRYSIARGEKEEEVALTWEGGEVLGMDEVEEQMQRLGEQWMERWEEDGVVGLSKEEMLDVVERLVPGTRPLML
;
A
#
# COMPACT_ATOMS: atom_id res chain seq x y z
N PHE A 1 -5.28 14.28 -12.99
CA PHE A 1 -6.64 14.53 -12.51
C PHE A 1 -6.99 13.69 -11.28
N THR A 2 -7.28 12.38 -11.40
CA THR A 2 -7.77 11.53 -10.29
C THR A 2 -6.94 11.65 -9.01
N ARG A 3 -5.61 11.60 -9.11
CA ARG A 3 -4.73 11.75 -7.94
C ARG A 3 -4.94 13.07 -7.19
N ARG A 4 -5.12 14.20 -7.89
CA ARG A 4 -5.39 15.50 -7.28
C ARG A 4 -6.79 15.54 -6.67
N LEU A 5 -7.80 15.03 -7.38
CA LEU A 5 -9.18 14.93 -6.89
C LEU A 5 -9.28 14.17 -5.55
N PHE A 6 -8.47 13.10 -5.40
CA PHE A 6 -8.41 12.27 -4.18
C PHE A 6 -7.28 12.66 -3.19
N LEU A 7 -6.54 13.74 -3.44
CA LEU A 7 -5.36 14.17 -2.66
C LEU A 7 -4.28 13.07 -2.46
N LEU A 8 -4.06 12.23 -3.46
CA LEU A 8 -3.07 11.16 -3.43
C LEU A 8 -1.66 11.70 -3.70
N PRO A 9 -0.63 11.28 -2.93
CA PRO A 9 0.75 11.75 -3.09
C PRO A 9 1.32 11.31 -4.45
N PRO A 10 2.09 12.14 -5.17
CA PRO A 10 2.61 11.77 -6.49
C PRO A 10 3.41 10.45 -6.42
N PRO A 11 3.38 9.63 -7.49
CA PRO A 11 4.18 8.41 -7.51
C PRO A 11 5.67 8.78 -7.42
N PRO A 12 6.47 8.01 -6.66
CA PRO A 12 7.91 8.23 -6.60
C PRO A 12 8.56 7.88 -7.94
N ASN A 13 9.77 8.38 -8.14
CA ASN A 13 10.59 7.97 -9.28
C ASN A 13 10.97 6.49 -9.14
N SER A 14 10.90 5.74 -10.24
CA SER A 14 11.36 4.36 -10.26
C SER A 14 12.87 4.30 -10.00
N PRO A 15 13.35 3.41 -9.10
CA PRO A 15 14.78 3.21 -8.86
C PRO A 15 15.48 2.51 -10.04
N SER A 16 14.73 1.94 -10.98
CA SER A 16 15.24 1.24 -12.16
C SER A 16 14.62 1.78 -13.44
N ALA A 17 15.48 2.02 -14.44
CA ALA A 17 15.04 2.34 -15.80
C ALA A 17 14.66 1.09 -16.62
N SER A 18 14.94 -0.12 -16.11
CA SER A 18 14.77 -1.37 -16.87
C SER A 18 13.53 -2.18 -16.49
N HIS A 19 12.96 -1.95 -15.31
CA HIS A 19 11.79 -2.68 -14.83
C HIS A 19 11.06 -1.86 -13.75
N SER A 20 9.75 -2.03 -13.69
CA SER A 20 8.85 -1.32 -12.76
C SER A 20 7.79 -2.22 -12.14
N ASP A 21 7.73 -3.48 -12.56
CA ASP A 21 6.81 -4.50 -12.09
C ASP A 21 7.45 -5.89 -12.17
N LEU A 22 6.74 -6.92 -11.68
CA LEU A 22 7.23 -8.29 -11.67
C LEU A 22 7.54 -8.82 -13.08
N GLN A 23 6.69 -8.50 -14.06
CA GLN A 23 6.82 -9.04 -15.41
C GLN A 23 8.05 -8.46 -16.12
N SER A 24 8.19 -7.14 -16.12
CA SER A 24 9.35 -6.42 -16.67
C SER A 24 10.64 -6.82 -15.95
N PHE A 25 10.61 -7.07 -14.64
CA PHE A 25 11.76 -7.58 -13.90
C PHE A 25 12.17 -8.98 -14.34
N LEU A 26 11.21 -9.90 -14.52
CA LEU A 26 11.51 -11.25 -15.03
C LEU A 26 12.11 -11.21 -16.44
N GLN A 27 11.56 -10.37 -17.33
CA GLN A 27 12.13 -10.14 -18.67
C GLN A 27 13.56 -9.58 -18.60
N TYR A 28 13.81 -8.61 -17.72
CA TYR A 28 15.14 -8.07 -17.45
C TYR A 28 16.11 -9.13 -16.95
N ALA A 29 15.69 -9.95 -15.98
CA ALA A 29 16.52 -10.99 -15.39
C ALA A 29 16.90 -12.06 -16.43
N THR A 30 15.95 -12.47 -17.28
CA THR A 30 16.22 -13.38 -18.40
C THR A 30 17.21 -12.75 -19.40
N ARG A 31 16.96 -11.50 -19.83
CA ARG A 31 17.79 -10.81 -20.83
C ARG A 31 19.23 -10.59 -20.35
N THR A 32 19.42 -10.32 -19.07
CA THR A 32 20.74 -10.07 -18.47
C THR A 32 21.39 -11.31 -17.87
N ASN A 33 20.71 -12.46 -17.95
CA ASN A 33 21.12 -13.73 -17.35
C ASN A 33 21.40 -13.59 -15.82
N LEU A 34 20.58 -12.82 -15.12
CA LEU A 34 20.71 -12.58 -13.68
C LEU A 34 20.47 -13.89 -12.91
N PRO A 35 21.44 -14.37 -12.09
CA PRO A 35 21.29 -15.63 -11.38
C PRO A 35 20.13 -15.59 -10.37
N THR A 36 19.21 -16.56 -10.47
CA THR A 36 18.04 -16.67 -9.57
C THR A 36 18.42 -16.96 -8.11
N ALA A 37 19.62 -17.51 -7.90
CA ALA A 37 20.19 -17.75 -6.58
C ALA A 37 20.76 -16.47 -5.92
N SER A 38 20.95 -15.39 -6.67
CA SER A 38 21.50 -14.14 -6.15
C SER A 38 20.55 -13.47 -5.16
N THR A 39 21.12 -12.77 -4.17
CA THR A 39 20.35 -11.97 -3.20
C THR A 39 19.58 -10.86 -3.88
N LEU A 40 20.17 -10.23 -4.91
CA LEU A 40 19.51 -9.21 -5.73
C LEU A 40 18.25 -9.75 -6.41
N TYR A 41 18.35 -10.91 -7.07
CA TYR A 41 17.19 -11.52 -7.71
C TYR A 41 16.11 -11.87 -6.70
N GLN A 42 16.48 -12.53 -5.60
CA GLN A 42 15.52 -13.00 -4.59
C GLN A 42 14.83 -11.85 -3.85
N GLY A 43 15.55 -10.77 -3.55
CA GLY A 43 14.99 -9.56 -2.94
C GLY A 43 14.04 -8.85 -3.90
N THR A 44 14.54 -8.47 -5.08
CA THR A 44 13.77 -7.73 -6.09
C THR A 44 12.52 -8.50 -6.54
N HIS A 45 12.63 -9.81 -6.76
CA HIS A 45 11.48 -10.66 -7.07
C HIS A 45 10.44 -10.64 -5.95
N TYR A 46 10.89 -10.74 -4.69
CA TYR A 46 9.99 -10.74 -3.55
C TYR A 46 9.29 -9.39 -3.38
N GLU A 47 10.02 -8.28 -3.52
CA GLU A 47 9.45 -6.92 -3.49
C GLU A 47 8.35 -6.75 -4.56
N TYR A 48 8.61 -7.17 -5.80
CA TYR A 48 7.61 -7.13 -6.87
C TYR A 48 6.43 -8.09 -6.65
N THR A 49 6.67 -9.22 -6.01
CA THR A 49 5.61 -10.15 -5.61
C THR A 49 4.69 -9.49 -4.58
N VAL A 50 5.26 -8.87 -3.55
CA VAL A 50 4.52 -8.13 -2.52
C VAL A 50 3.74 -6.97 -3.13
N GLN A 51 4.39 -6.15 -3.96
CA GLN A 51 3.76 -5.04 -4.66
C GLN A 51 2.53 -5.49 -5.47
N LYS A 52 2.67 -6.59 -6.23
CA LYS A 52 1.59 -7.14 -7.05
C LYS A 52 0.42 -7.67 -6.19
N HIS A 53 0.71 -8.46 -5.16
CA HIS A 53 -0.33 -9.19 -4.43
C HIS A 53 -1.06 -8.32 -3.41
N LEU A 54 -0.40 -7.32 -2.82
CA LEU A 54 -1.06 -6.38 -1.91
C LEU A 54 -2.10 -5.49 -2.60
N ARG A 55 -2.13 -5.43 -3.94
CA ARG A 55 -3.26 -4.81 -4.67
C ARG A 55 -4.62 -5.43 -4.26
N ARG A 56 -4.68 -6.73 -3.95
CA ARG A 56 -5.92 -7.40 -3.49
C ARG A 56 -6.41 -6.90 -2.13
N ALA A 57 -5.56 -6.24 -1.36
CA ALA A 57 -5.89 -5.66 -0.07
C ALA A 57 -5.96 -4.11 -0.13
N GLY A 58 -6.23 -3.56 -1.32
CA GLY A 58 -6.39 -2.12 -1.53
C GLY A 58 -5.10 -1.31 -1.44
N PHE A 59 -3.93 -1.93 -1.62
CA PHE A 59 -2.66 -1.20 -1.68
C PHE A 59 -2.32 -0.78 -3.11
N ASN A 60 -1.88 0.46 -3.28
CA ASN A 60 -1.21 0.95 -4.48
C ASN A 60 0.24 1.31 -4.13
N LEU A 61 1.17 0.41 -4.44
CA LEU A 61 2.57 0.52 -4.02
C LEU A 61 3.49 0.72 -5.22
N TYR A 62 4.58 1.45 -4.98
CA TYR A 62 5.66 1.69 -5.90
C TYR A 62 6.96 1.24 -5.24
N ARG A 63 7.75 0.46 -5.98
CA ARG A 63 9.08 0.06 -5.52
C ARG A 63 10.01 1.26 -5.54
N ILE A 64 10.69 1.50 -4.42
CA ILE A 64 11.76 2.49 -4.28
C ILE A 64 13.07 1.88 -3.76
N GLY A 65 13.04 0.60 -3.37
CA GLY A 65 14.18 -0.12 -2.84
C GLY A 65 15.39 -0.12 -3.77
N GLY A 66 16.56 0.14 -3.22
CA GLY A 66 17.78 0.41 -3.97
C GLY A 66 18.93 0.90 -3.09
N ARG A 67 19.97 1.44 -3.72
CA ARG A 67 21.05 2.10 -2.95
C ARG A 67 20.45 3.34 -2.30
N ASP A 68 20.65 3.50 -0.99
CA ASP A 68 20.24 4.66 -0.19
C ASP A 68 18.71 4.80 0.07
N ASP A 69 17.97 3.70 0.05
CA ASP A 69 16.51 3.67 0.27
C ASP A 69 16.05 3.82 1.74
N ALA A 70 16.98 4.07 2.66
CA ALA A 70 16.75 4.17 4.10
C ALA A 70 15.97 2.98 4.70
N GLY A 71 16.02 1.80 4.06
CA GLY A 71 15.30 0.59 4.49
C GLY A 71 13.85 0.50 4.02
N ILE A 72 13.41 1.36 3.09
CA ILE A 72 12.08 1.27 2.45
C ILE A 72 12.18 0.59 1.11
N ASP A 73 11.51 -0.54 0.97
CA ASP A 73 11.47 -1.27 -0.30
C ASP A 73 10.33 -0.76 -1.20
N LEU A 74 9.15 -0.53 -0.62
CA LEU A 74 7.97 -0.02 -1.33
C LEU A 74 7.32 1.15 -0.58
N THR A 75 6.71 2.07 -1.31
CA THR A 75 5.91 3.18 -0.75
C THR A 75 4.67 3.43 -1.58
N GLY A 76 3.62 3.96 -0.98
CA GLY A 76 2.40 4.28 -1.72
C GLY A 76 1.20 4.54 -0.82
N THR A 77 0.02 4.07 -1.21
CA THR A 77 -1.23 4.30 -0.49
C THR A 77 -1.98 3.00 -0.19
N TRP A 78 -2.79 3.03 0.87
CA TRP A 78 -3.64 1.95 1.31
C TRP A 78 -5.08 2.44 1.47
N HIS A 79 -6.00 1.76 0.78
CA HIS A 79 -7.40 2.12 0.61
C HIS A 79 -8.31 1.10 1.30
N ALA A 80 -7.95 0.62 2.49
CA ALA A 80 -8.73 -0.40 3.21
C ALA A 80 -9.96 0.12 3.97
N ALA A 81 -10.09 1.43 4.19
CA ALA A 81 -11.07 1.97 5.12
C ALA A 81 -12.28 2.60 4.40
N GLY A 82 -13.37 1.85 4.31
CA GLY A 82 -14.69 2.38 3.93
C GLY A 82 -14.82 2.75 2.46
N PRO A 83 -15.69 3.72 2.12
CA PRO A 83 -15.89 4.16 0.75
C PRO A 83 -14.59 4.67 0.11
N VAL A 84 -14.50 4.61 -1.22
CA VAL A 84 -13.35 5.14 -1.98
C VAL A 84 -13.11 6.63 -1.78
N THR A 85 -14.12 7.35 -1.31
CA THR A 85 -14.02 8.75 -0.88
C THR A 85 -13.34 8.91 0.48
N SER A 86 -13.06 7.88 1.26
CA SER A 86 -12.24 8.00 2.48
C SER A 86 -10.79 8.40 2.14
N PRO A 87 -10.12 9.20 2.99
CA PRO A 87 -8.71 9.50 2.76
C PRO A 87 -7.86 8.24 2.82
N ALA A 88 -7.04 8.02 1.80
CA ALA A 88 -6.09 6.92 1.76
C ALA A 88 -4.99 7.09 2.81
N VAL A 89 -4.50 5.99 3.36
CA VAL A 89 -3.36 5.99 4.29
C VAL A 89 -2.08 5.84 3.48
N ARG A 90 -1.05 6.63 3.76
CA ARG A 90 0.27 6.46 3.16
C ARG A 90 0.94 5.23 3.76
N ALA A 91 1.47 4.35 2.92
CA ALA A 91 2.16 3.14 3.36
C ALA A 91 3.65 3.24 3.06
N VAL A 92 4.49 2.98 4.05
CA VAL A 92 5.92 2.69 3.88
C VAL A 92 6.17 1.23 4.21
N VAL A 93 6.74 0.48 3.28
CA VAL A 93 6.78 -0.98 3.33
C VAL A 93 8.22 -1.46 3.23
N GLN A 94 8.59 -2.32 4.18
CA GLN A 94 9.86 -3.05 4.16
C GLN A 94 9.59 -4.54 3.90
N CYS A 95 10.28 -5.09 2.90
CA CYS A 95 10.21 -6.46 2.43
C CYS A 95 11.43 -7.24 2.91
N LYS A 96 11.24 -8.23 3.78
CA LYS A 96 12.34 -9.01 4.37
C LYS A 96 12.28 -10.49 3.98
N ALA A 97 12.89 -10.81 2.84
CA ALA A 97 12.90 -12.14 2.22
C ALA A 97 13.95 -13.13 2.80
N LEU A 98 14.15 -13.15 4.13
CA LEU A 98 15.17 -13.99 4.77
C LEU A 98 14.77 -15.46 4.91
N LYS A 99 15.77 -16.35 4.87
CA LYS A 99 15.58 -17.79 5.17
C LYS A 99 15.49 -18.06 6.67
N THR A 100 15.99 -17.17 7.52
CA THR A 100 15.98 -17.33 8.99
C THR A 100 14.79 -16.63 9.63
N LYS A 101 14.56 -16.91 10.93
CA LYS A 101 13.57 -16.18 11.74
C LYS A 101 13.92 -14.70 11.80
N ILE A 102 12.90 -13.86 11.79
CA ILE A 102 13.06 -12.41 11.86
C ILE A 102 12.87 -11.92 13.30
N GLY A 103 13.85 -11.15 13.76
CA GLY A 103 13.85 -10.55 15.09
C GLY A 103 13.11 -9.22 15.16
N PRO A 104 12.92 -8.68 16.37
CA PRO A 104 12.20 -7.42 16.60
C PRO A 104 12.90 -6.16 16.04
N SER A 105 14.16 -6.26 15.60
CA SER A 105 14.90 -5.11 15.08
C SER A 105 14.25 -4.50 13.84
N VAL A 106 13.70 -5.33 12.94
CA VAL A 106 13.01 -4.86 11.73
C VAL A 106 11.79 -3.99 12.05
N VAL A 107 11.10 -4.29 13.16
CA VAL A 107 9.92 -3.51 13.59
C VAL A 107 10.36 -2.12 14.04
N ARG A 108 11.48 -2.02 14.74
CA ARG A 108 12.03 -0.73 15.21
C ARG A 108 12.59 0.10 14.05
N GLU A 109 13.13 -0.57 13.04
CA GLU A 109 13.61 0.07 11.81
C GLU A 109 12.44 0.72 11.05
N VAL A 110 11.38 -0.04 10.76
CA VAL A 110 10.19 0.51 10.08
C VAL A 110 9.45 1.55 10.94
N GLU A 111 9.48 1.42 12.27
CA GLU A 111 8.92 2.39 13.19
C GLU A 111 9.56 3.77 13.03
N GLY A 112 10.90 3.84 13.01
CA GLY A 112 11.62 5.09 12.80
C GLY A 112 11.31 5.72 11.43
N VAL A 113 11.19 4.89 10.41
CA VAL A 113 10.84 5.31 9.05
C VAL A 113 9.40 5.84 8.98
N ALA A 114 8.43 5.13 9.54
CA ALA A 114 7.03 5.52 9.56
C ALA A 114 6.84 6.83 10.35
N ALA A 115 7.52 6.99 11.49
CA ALA A 115 7.52 8.23 12.26
C ALA A 115 8.08 9.41 11.45
N ALA A 116 9.20 9.22 10.77
CA ALA A 116 9.79 10.26 9.92
C ALA A 116 8.88 10.63 8.73
N ALA A 117 8.27 9.63 8.09
CA ALA A 117 7.33 9.85 7.00
C ALA A 117 6.05 10.57 7.47
N ALA A 118 5.56 10.26 8.67
CA ALA A 118 4.43 10.95 9.28
C ALA A 118 4.77 12.42 9.58
N ALA A 119 5.96 12.71 10.11
CA ALA A 119 6.41 14.07 10.38
C ALA A 119 6.61 14.90 9.09
N ALA A 120 7.03 14.26 8.00
CA ALA A 120 7.22 14.91 6.70
C ALA A 120 5.89 15.12 5.95
N ALA A 121 4.89 14.28 6.19
CA ALA A 121 3.55 14.54 5.72
C ALA A 121 2.95 15.66 6.58
N ALA A 122 2.45 16.74 5.96
CA ALA A 122 1.77 17.83 6.67
C ALA A 122 0.63 17.30 7.58
N ALA A 123 0.00 18.16 8.40
CA ALA A 123 -0.93 17.79 9.50
C ALA A 123 -2.06 16.77 9.20
N GLN A 124 -2.31 16.39 7.95
CA GLN A 124 -3.27 15.37 7.51
C GLN A 124 -2.63 14.00 7.18
N GLY A 125 -1.32 13.83 7.40
CA GLY A 125 -0.53 12.68 7.00
C GLY A 125 -0.78 11.41 7.82
N ARG A 126 -1.80 10.64 7.46
CA ARG A 126 -2.00 9.27 7.96
C ARG A 126 -0.96 8.34 7.34
N VAL A 127 -0.01 7.85 8.14
CA VAL A 127 1.07 6.95 7.69
C VAL A 127 1.01 5.62 8.45
N VAL A 128 1.23 4.51 7.73
CA VAL A 128 1.41 3.18 8.30
C VAL A 128 2.76 2.60 7.87
N GLY A 129 3.49 2.05 8.84
CA GLY A 129 4.66 1.22 8.56
C GLY A 129 4.26 -0.24 8.39
N VAL A 130 4.72 -0.89 7.33
CA VAL A 130 4.39 -2.29 7.04
C VAL A 130 5.66 -3.11 6.88
N VAL A 131 5.74 -4.25 7.57
CA VAL A 131 6.78 -5.25 7.32
C VAL A 131 6.15 -6.46 6.66
N VAL A 132 6.70 -6.88 5.52
CA VAL A 132 6.26 -8.06 4.79
C VAL A 132 7.39 -9.09 4.74
N SER A 133 7.09 -10.33 5.12
CA SER A 133 8.08 -11.41 5.16
C SER A 133 7.48 -12.78 4.84
N PRO A 134 8.23 -13.74 4.27
CA PRO A 134 7.77 -15.12 4.15
C PRO A 134 7.84 -15.89 5.48
N ARG A 135 8.10 -15.21 6.59
CA ARG A 135 8.22 -15.80 7.92
C ARG A 135 7.14 -15.27 8.84
N GLU A 136 6.58 -16.18 9.64
CA GLU A 136 5.63 -15.82 10.68
C GLU A 136 6.26 -14.86 11.71
N ALA A 137 5.45 -13.95 12.26
CA ALA A 137 5.90 -13.08 13.33
C ALA A 137 6.35 -13.91 14.54
N THR A 138 7.54 -13.63 15.06
CA THR A 138 7.98 -14.25 16.32
C THR A 138 7.30 -13.58 17.53
N LYS A 139 7.37 -14.18 18.71
CA LYS A 139 6.94 -13.54 19.97
C LYS A 139 7.62 -12.17 20.18
N GLY A 140 8.90 -12.07 19.81
CA GLY A 140 9.66 -10.82 19.86
C GLY A 140 9.10 -9.76 18.92
N VAL A 141 8.78 -10.13 17.67
CA VAL A 141 8.14 -9.25 16.68
C VAL A 141 6.77 -8.78 17.18
N ARG A 142 5.90 -9.70 17.63
CA ARG A 142 4.58 -9.37 18.19
C ARG A 142 4.68 -8.40 19.36
N GLY A 143 5.62 -8.64 20.27
CA GLY A 143 5.88 -7.75 21.40
C GLY A 143 6.45 -6.38 21.00
N ALA A 144 7.27 -6.31 19.96
CA ALA A 144 7.77 -5.03 19.43
C ALA A 144 6.64 -4.24 18.76
N LEU A 145 5.83 -4.90 17.92
CA LEU A 145 4.68 -4.32 17.24
C LEU A 145 3.72 -3.69 18.25
N GLY A 146 3.32 -4.44 19.28
CA GLY A 146 2.39 -3.96 20.30
C GLY A 146 2.89 -2.83 21.19
N ARG A 147 4.21 -2.60 21.29
CA ARG A 147 4.78 -1.49 22.07
C ARG A 147 5.05 -0.23 21.24
N SER A 148 5.01 -0.34 19.91
CA SER A 148 5.29 0.81 19.05
C SER A 148 4.23 1.89 19.24
N THR A 149 4.69 3.15 19.22
CA THR A 149 3.81 4.31 19.34
C THR A 149 3.31 4.82 17.99
N VAL A 150 3.68 4.19 16.88
CA VAL A 150 3.19 4.56 15.54
C VAL A 150 2.37 3.42 14.93
N PRO A 151 1.50 3.69 13.94
CA PRO A 151 0.71 2.65 13.27
C PRO A 151 1.60 1.68 12.50
N LEU A 152 1.61 0.40 12.92
CA LEU A 152 2.43 -0.64 12.30
C LEU A 152 1.62 -1.89 11.97
N VAL A 153 1.97 -2.51 10.84
CA VAL A 153 1.40 -3.77 10.35
C VAL A 153 2.52 -4.76 10.04
N TRP A 154 2.32 -6.01 10.43
CA TRP A 154 3.12 -7.15 10.03
C TRP A 154 2.31 -8.05 9.11
N MET A 155 2.90 -8.47 7.99
CA MET A 155 2.31 -9.40 7.05
C MET A 155 3.25 -10.58 6.79
N MET A 156 2.77 -11.80 7.01
CA MET A 156 3.42 -12.97 6.46
C MET A 156 2.88 -13.24 5.06
N MET A 157 3.71 -13.05 4.04
CA MET A 157 3.38 -13.38 2.66
C MET A 157 4.42 -14.34 2.08
N GLU A 158 3.96 -15.48 1.59
CA GLU A 158 4.78 -16.48 0.92
C GLU A 158 5.38 -15.93 -0.38
N ARG A 159 6.38 -16.63 -0.93
CA ARG A 159 7.11 -16.18 -2.12
C ARG A 159 6.27 -16.22 -3.41
N ASP A 160 5.16 -16.93 -3.38
CA ASP A 160 4.17 -16.97 -4.46
C ASP A 160 3.08 -15.89 -4.33
N GLY A 161 3.10 -15.12 -3.23
CA GLY A 161 2.16 -14.03 -2.97
C GLY A 161 1.02 -14.37 -2.03
N ARG A 162 0.90 -15.63 -1.56
CA ARG A 162 -0.17 -16.00 -0.61
C ARG A 162 0.05 -15.35 0.75
N LEU A 163 -0.97 -14.66 1.24
CA LEU A 163 -0.95 -14.03 2.55
C LEU A 163 -1.38 -15.06 3.61
N ARG A 164 -0.58 -15.25 4.67
CA ARG A 164 -0.81 -16.30 5.68
C ARG A 164 -1.01 -15.76 7.09
N GLN A 165 -0.63 -14.50 7.34
CA GLN A 165 -0.83 -13.83 8.62
C GLN A 165 -0.82 -12.33 8.40
N VAL A 166 -1.73 -11.62 9.07
CA VAL A 166 -1.69 -10.16 9.19
C VAL A 166 -1.88 -9.82 10.67
N LEU A 167 -1.01 -8.96 11.19
CA LEU A 167 -1.08 -8.44 12.56
C LEU A 167 -0.89 -6.93 12.51
N TRP A 168 -1.51 -6.20 13.41
CA TRP A 168 -1.28 -4.77 13.59
C TRP A 168 -1.30 -4.40 15.08
N ASN A 169 -0.77 -3.22 15.40
CA ASN A 169 -0.92 -2.64 16.74
C ASN A 169 -2.18 -1.76 16.85
N ALA A 170 -2.55 -1.40 18.08
CA ALA A 170 -3.75 -0.60 18.34
C ALA A 170 -3.76 0.75 17.61
N ARG A 171 -2.58 1.33 17.35
CA ARG A 171 -2.43 2.62 16.66
C ARG A 171 -2.98 2.61 15.24
N VAL A 172 -2.98 1.47 14.54
CA VAL A 172 -3.64 1.36 13.23
C VAL A 172 -5.13 1.68 13.35
N GLN A 173 -5.79 1.21 14.39
CA GLN A 173 -7.23 1.47 14.56
C GLN A 173 -7.47 2.88 15.13
N GLU A 174 -6.71 3.26 16.15
CA GLU A 174 -6.89 4.52 16.90
C GLU A 174 -6.52 5.76 16.08
N GLU A 175 -5.36 5.76 15.41
CA GLU A 175 -4.84 6.95 14.73
C GLU A 175 -5.23 6.99 13.25
N LEU A 176 -5.35 5.82 12.63
CA LEU A 176 -5.78 5.73 11.24
C LEU A 176 -7.29 5.53 11.13
N GLY A 177 -8.07 5.55 12.21
CA GLY A 177 -9.53 5.36 12.13
C GLY A 177 -9.93 4.05 11.45
N MET A 178 -9.12 3.00 11.59
CA MET A 178 -9.33 1.70 10.95
C MET A 178 -9.98 0.68 11.90
N ALA A 179 -10.93 1.12 12.74
CA ALA A 179 -11.58 0.26 13.74
C ALA A 179 -12.27 -0.97 13.12
N GLY A 180 -12.86 -0.82 11.93
CA GLY A 180 -13.49 -1.90 11.18
C GLY A 180 -12.53 -2.89 10.51
N LEU A 181 -11.22 -2.68 10.58
CA LEU A 181 -10.24 -3.58 9.97
C LEU A 181 -10.25 -4.94 10.69
N GLY A 182 -10.38 -6.01 9.90
CA GLY A 182 -10.40 -7.38 10.37
C GLY A 182 -9.56 -8.31 9.50
N VAL A 183 -9.51 -9.58 9.89
CA VAL A 183 -8.82 -10.65 9.18
C VAL A 183 -9.76 -11.85 9.08
N GLU A 184 -9.84 -12.44 7.89
CA GLU A 184 -10.57 -13.69 7.67
C GLU A 184 -9.68 -14.74 7.01
N VAL A 185 -9.91 -16.01 7.35
CA VAL A 185 -9.24 -17.14 6.71
C VAL A 185 -10.11 -17.66 5.57
N ARG A 186 -9.52 -17.70 4.38
CA ARG A 186 -10.10 -18.28 3.17
C ARG A 186 -9.53 -19.64 2.90
N TYR A 187 -10.38 -20.52 2.41
CA TYR A 187 -10.01 -21.84 1.94
C TYR A 187 -10.29 -21.93 0.46
N SER A 188 -9.28 -22.32 -0.31
CA SER A 188 -9.45 -22.68 -1.71
C SER A 188 -8.98 -24.12 -1.91
N ILE A 189 -9.53 -24.77 -2.94
CA ILE A 189 -9.06 -26.08 -3.37
C ILE A 189 -8.33 -25.84 -4.69
N ALA A 190 -7.01 -25.86 -4.65
CA ALA A 190 -6.17 -25.74 -5.84
C ALA A 190 -5.39 -27.04 -5.99
N ARG A 191 -5.47 -27.66 -7.18
CA ARG A 191 -4.76 -28.91 -7.51
C ARG A 191 -5.03 -30.08 -6.54
N GLY A 192 -6.21 -30.10 -5.91
CA GLY A 192 -6.59 -31.15 -4.94
C GLY A 192 -6.01 -30.95 -3.54
N GLU A 193 -5.24 -29.89 -3.31
CA GLU A 193 -4.76 -29.51 -1.98
C GLU A 193 -5.61 -28.37 -1.42
N LYS A 194 -5.84 -28.41 -0.11
CA LYS A 194 -6.54 -27.34 0.62
C LYS A 194 -5.53 -26.23 0.85
N GLU A 195 -5.64 -25.15 0.08
CA GLU A 195 -4.87 -23.95 0.30
C GLU A 195 -5.62 -23.05 1.27
N GLU A 196 -4.90 -22.53 2.25
CA GLU A 196 -5.42 -21.60 3.23
C GLU A 196 -4.75 -20.24 2.97
N GLU A 197 -5.53 -19.18 2.88
CA GLU A 197 -5.02 -17.82 2.70
C GLU A 197 -5.75 -16.90 3.68
N VAL A 198 -5.09 -15.85 4.10
CA VAL A 198 -5.66 -14.82 4.95
C VAL A 198 -5.99 -13.61 4.09
N ALA A 199 -7.17 -13.02 4.31
CA ALA A 199 -7.58 -11.79 3.66
C ALA A 199 -7.92 -10.70 4.68
N LEU A 200 -7.71 -9.45 4.29
CA LEU A 200 -8.12 -8.28 5.07
C LEU A 200 -9.61 -8.01 4.85
N THR A 201 -10.30 -7.65 5.92
CA THR A 201 -11.71 -7.29 5.90
C THR A 201 -11.91 -5.87 6.45
N TRP A 202 -12.99 -5.23 6.03
CA TRP A 202 -13.45 -3.94 6.52
C TRP A 202 -14.92 -4.03 6.92
N GLU A 203 -15.23 -3.74 8.19
CA GLU A 203 -16.58 -3.87 8.77
C GLU A 203 -17.20 -5.25 8.50
N GLY A 204 -16.37 -6.29 8.57
CA GLY A 204 -16.75 -7.68 8.31
C GLY A 204 -16.90 -8.07 6.83
N GLY A 205 -16.82 -7.12 5.89
CA GLY A 205 -16.79 -7.39 4.45
C GLY A 205 -15.36 -7.50 3.90
N GLU A 206 -15.19 -8.08 2.72
CA GLU A 206 -13.89 -8.09 2.02
C GLU A 206 -13.43 -6.66 1.69
N VAL A 207 -12.15 -6.35 1.93
CA VAL A 207 -11.55 -5.10 1.45
C VAL A 207 -11.51 -5.11 -0.08
N LEU A 208 -11.94 -4.01 -0.70
CA LEU A 208 -11.88 -3.84 -2.15
C LEU A 208 -10.45 -3.97 -2.68
N GLY A 209 -10.31 -4.65 -3.81
CA GLY A 209 -9.05 -4.69 -4.54
C GLY A 209 -8.72 -3.31 -5.12
N MET A 210 -7.44 -3.01 -5.29
CA MET A 210 -7.00 -1.72 -5.83
C MET A 210 -7.51 -1.46 -7.25
N ASP A 211 -7.69 -2.51 -8.05
CA ASP A 211 -8.27 -2.40 -9.40
C ASP A 211 -9.72 -1.87 -9.33
N GLU A 212 -10.53 -2.37 -8.39
CA GLU A 212 -11.91 -1.92 -8.15
C GLU A 212 -11.95 -0.51 -7.55
N VAL A 213 -11.01 -0.20 -6.65
CA VAL A 213 -10.85 1.15 -6.10
C VAL A 213 -10.54 2.16 -7.22
N GLU A 214 -9.60 1.84 -8.12
CA GLU A 214 -9.24 2.70 -9.25
C GLU A 214 -10.43 2.94 -10.19
N GLU A 215 -11.21 1.89 -10.48
CA GLU A 215 -12.43 2.00 -11.28
C GLU A 215 -13.48 2.91 -10.62
N GLN A 216 -13.74 2.72 -9.32
CA GLN A 216 -14.66 3.58 -8.58
C GLN A 216 -14.17 5.04 -8.50
N MET A 217 -12.86 5.26 -8.33
CA MET A 217 -12.27 6.60 -8.36
C MET A 217 -12.49 7.28 -9.70
N GLN A 218 -12.36 6.54 -10.80
CA GLN A 218 -12.60 7.07 -12.14
C GLN A 218 -14.07 7.47 -12.31
N ARG A 219 -15.02 6.59 -11.96
CA ARG A 219 -16.45 6.87 -12.05
C ARG A 219 -16.85 8.09 -11.21
N LEU A 220 -16.33 8.20 -9.99
CA LEU A 220 -16.55 9.37 -9.13
C LEU A 220 -15.98 10.65 -9.74
N GLY A 221 -14.83 10.58 -10.40
CA GLY A 221 -14.24 11.71 -11.10
C GLY A 221 -15.01 12.16 -12.33
N GLU A 222 -15.71 11.25 -13.00
CA GLU A 222 -16.64 11.57 -14.10
C GLU A 222 -17.90 12.25 -13.55
N GLN A 223 -18.54 11.64 -12.54
CA GLN A 223 -19.71 12.23 -11.87
C GLN A 223 -19.44 13.60 -11.26
N TRP A 224 -18.24 13.80 -10.69
CA TRP A 224 -17.85 15.09 -10.15
C TRP A 224 -17.81 16.16 -11.24
N MET A 225 -17.28 15.85 -12.43
CA MET A 225 -17.26 16.77 -13.56
C MET A 225 -18.66 17.06 -14.10
N GLU A 226 -19.51 16.03 -14.22
CA GLU A 226 -20.91 16.18 -14.68
C GLU A 226 -21.68 17.18 -13.83
N ARG A 227 -21.52 17.15 -12.50
CA ARG A 227 -22.17 18.12 -11.59
C ARG A 227 -21.79 19.57 -11.89
N TRP A 228 -20.52 19.83 -12.19
CA TRP A 228 -20.08 21.19 -12.54
C TRP A 228 -20.64 21.66 -13.88
N GLU A 229 -20.79 20.76 -14.85
CA GLU A 229 -21.43 21.08 -16.13
C GLU A 229 -22.92 21.39 -15.94
N GLU A 230 -23.63 20.64 -15.08
CA GLU A 230 -25.02 20.91 -14.70
C GLU A 230 -25.19 22.27 -14.01
N ASP A 231 -24.23 22.66 -13.17
CA ASP A 231 -24.18 23.96 -12.50
C ASP A 231 -23.76 25.12 -13.44
N GLY A 232 -23.61 24.85 -14.74
CA GLY A 232 -23.34 25.84 -15.78
C GLY A 232 -21.86 26.17 -15.98
N VAL A 233 -20.94 25.45 -15.33
CA VAL A 233 -19.51 25.55 -15.58
C VAL A 233 -19.14 24.71 -16.78
N VAL A 234 -19.21 25.30 -17.97
CA VAL A 234 -18.94 24.62 -19.25
C VAL A 234 -17.61 25.05 -19.86
N GLY A 235 -16.95 24.12 -20.56
CA GLY A 235 -15.76 24.38 -21.35
C GLY A 235 -14.43 24.42 -20.58
N LEU A 236 -14.45 24.18 -19.27
CA LEU A 236 -13.22 23.94 -18.49
C LEU A 236 -12.82 22.47 -18.58
N SER A 237 -11.53 22.23 -18.76
CA SER A 237 -10.95 20.90 -18.59
C SER A 237 -10.93 20.48 -17.12
N LYS A 238 -10.79 19.17 -16.90
CA LYS A 238 -10.74 18.59 -15.54
C LYS A 238 -9.62 19.17 -14.67
N GLU A 239 -8.48 19.55 -15.27
CA GLU A 239 -7.36 20.15 -14.53
C GLU A 239 -7.62 21.62 -14.18
N GLU A 240 -8.16 22.39 -15.12
CA GLU A 240 -8.53 23.80 -14.87
C GLU A 240 -9.58 23.90 -13.76
N MET A 241 -10.54 22.97 -13.72
CA MET A 241 -11.53 22.93 -12.65
C MET A 241 -10.89 22.69 -11.27
N LEU A 242 -9.93 21.78 -11.18
CA LEU A 242 -9.19 21.54 -9.93
C LEU A 242 -8.36 22.76 -9.52
N ASP A 243 -7.75 23.47 -10.47
CA ASP A 243 -6.99 24.70 -10.19
C ASP A 243 -7.90 25.80 -9.64
N VAL A 244 -9.12 25.92 -10.18
CA VAL A 244 -10.15 26.85 -9.66
C VAL A 244 -10.54 26.46 -8.23
N VAL A 245 -10.83 25.19 -7.97
CA VAL A 245 -11.20 24.70 -6.63
C VAL A 245 -10.08 24.94 -5.62
N GLU A 246 -8.84 24.61 -5.98
CA GLU A 246 -7.67 24.80 -5.12
C GLU A 246 -7.44 26.28 -4.78
N ARG A 247 -7.71 27.18 -5.73
CA ARG A 247 -7.63 28.63 -5.51
C ARG A 247 -8.77 29.18 -4.63
N LEU A 248 -9.99 28.68 -4.79
CA LEU A 248 -11.17 29.19 -4.09
C LEU A 248 -11.30 28.62 -2.66
N VAL A 249 -10.99 27.33 -2.49
CA VAL A 249 -11.15 26.62 -1.22
C VAL A 249 -9.89 25.78 -0.90
N PRO A 250 -8.75 26.44 -0.64
CA PRO A 250 -7.47 25.76 -0.46
C PRO A 250 -7.52 24.76 0.70
N GLY A 251 -6.92 23.58 0.50
CA GLY A 251 -6.84 22.53 1.51
C GLY A 251 -8.13 21.72 1.72
N THR A 252 -9.22 22.06 1.02
CA THR A 252 -10.43 21.23 1.01
C THR A 252 -10.29 20.10 -0.01
N ARG A 253 -10.79 18.91 0.33
CA ARG A 253 -10.85 17.79 -0.60
C ARG A 253 -11.82 18.14 -1.72
N PRO A 254 -11.40 18.17 -3.00
CA PRO A 254 -12.28 18.61 -4.08
C PRO A 254 -13.57 17.77 -4.21
N LEU A 255 -13.51 16.48 -3.85
CA LEU A 255 -14.67 15.57 -3.80
C LEU A 255 -15.75 15.94 -2.77
N MET A 256 -15.46 16.83 -1.83
CA MET A 256 -16.42 17.28 -0.81
C MET A 256 -17.18 18.54 -1.24
N LEU A 257 -16.87 19.07 -2.43
CA LEU A 257 -17.54 20.20 -3.07
C LEU A 257 -18.51 19.70 -4.12
#